data_AF-A0A7J8K1M5-F1
#
_entry.id   AF-A0A7J8K1M5-F1
#
_cell.length_a   1.000
_cell.length_b   1.000
_cell.length_c   1.000
_cell.angle_alpha   90.00
_cell.angle_beta   90.00
_cell.angle_gamma   90.00
#
_symmetry.space_group_name_H-M   'P 1'
#
loop_
_entity.id
_entity.type
_entity.pdbx_description
1 polymer ?
#
loop_
_entity_poly.entity_id
_entity_poly.type
_entity_poly.pdbx_seq_one_letter_code
_entity_poly.pdbx_strand_id
1 'polypeptide(L)'
;MTAVSVWLCRTSGPESRVKIKLGVSKSDRLYAMKAEVLARAGIPTSSVFALHFAEPPISAQLLAFLRVFCMTEDELKAHLLGDNAIDRVFTLGNSEYPVSWDNEVKLWTFLEDRASLLLKTYKTTSEEDKSFLKSQDLSVRARMAIKLRLGEKEILEKAVKSAAANREYYRRRMEEGAPLPKHEESDPGLLEGGGADSRLPLVLRSLEEAGVQEALALSEVVSRAKAAENGLVNGQNSIPNGTRLAKESLDEEERERATADAREPPSESAGEAAEPL
;
A
#
# COMPACT_ATOMS: atom_id res chain seq x y z
N MET A 1 8.91 39.95 -3.65
CA MET A 1 9.90 38.91 -4.01
C MET A 1 9.17 37.57 -4.05
N THR A 2 8.72 37.19 -5.24
CA THR A 2 7.95 35.96 -5.43
C THR A 2 8.92 34.79 -5.44
N ALA A 3 8.88 33.95 -4.40
CA ALA A 3 9.61 32.70 -4.37
C ALA A 3 8.98 31.75 -5.41
N VAL A 4 9.48 31.81 -6.64
CA VAL A 4 9.22 30.79 -7.65
C VAL A 4 9.92 29.53 -7.13
N SER A 5 9.17 28.65 -6.49
CA SER A 5 9.62 27.31 -6.14
C SER A 5 9.84 26.54 -7.43
N VAL A 6 11.01 26.72 -8.03
CA VAL A 6 11.52 25.85 -9.08
C VAL A 6 11.74 24.51 -8.42
N TRP A 7 10.84 23.56 -8.67
CA TRP A 7 11.04 22.14 -8.39
C TRP A 7 12.22 21.66 -9.25
N LEU A 8 13.43 21.95 -8.80
CA LEU A 8 14.65 21.45 -9.42
C LEU A 8 14.72 19.96 -9.09
N CYS A 9 14.73 19.11 -10.11
CA CYS A 9 14.97 17.69 -9.96
C CYS A 9 16.36 17.53 -9.31
N ARG A 10 16.39 17.39 -7.99
CA ARG A 10 17.60 17.04 -7.25
C ARG A 10 18.05 15.69 -7.81
N THR A 11 19.35 15.58 -8.08
CA THR A 11 20.02 14.30 -8.35
C THR A 11 19.55 13.28 -7.31
N SER A 12 19.25 12.04 -7.74
CA SER A 12 18.72 10.93 -6.94
C SER A 12 19.25 10.97 -5.50
N GLY A 13 18.45 11.55 -4.59
CA GLY A 13 18.79 11.66 -3.18
C GLY A 13 18.41 10.40 -2.41
N PRO A 14 18.82 10.27 -1.15
CA PRO A 14 18.53 9.10 -0.31
C PRO A 14 17.01 8.81 -0.14
N GLU A 15 16.17 9.85 -0.25
CA GLU A 15 14.70 9.77 -0.17
C GLU A 15 14.02 9.37 -1.49
N SER A 16 14.79 9.10 -2.55
CA SER A 16 14.24 8.76 -3.86
C SER A 16 13.61 7.36 -3.83
N ARG A 17 12.47 7.24 -4.50
CA ARG A 17 11.69 5.99 -4.55
C ARG A 17 10.96 5.83 -5.86
N VAL A 18 10.74 4.59 -6.27
CA VAL A 18 9.88 4.23 -7.41
C VAL A 18 8.69 3.42 -6.94
N LYS A 19 7.58 3.51 -7.67
CA LYS A 19 6.35 2.79 -7.35
C LYS A 19 6.38 1.38 -7.95
N ILE A 20 5.89 0.40 -7.21
CA ILE A 20 5.69 -0.98 -7.67
C ILE A 20 4.29 -1.45 -7.31
N LYS A 21 3.51 -1.85 -8.32
CA LYS A 21 2.15 -2.38 -8.11
C LYS A 21 2.20 -3.90 -7.97
N LEU A 22 1.69 -4.39 -6.85
CA LEU A 22 1.62 -5.82 -6.52
C LEU A 22 0.21 -6.18 -6.04
N GLY A 23 -0.14 -7.46 -6.14
CA GLY A 23 -1.41 -7.98 -5.67
C GLY A 23 -1.43 -9.50 -5.72
N VAL A 24 -2.22 -10.09 -4.81
CA VAL A 24 -2.50 -11.53 -4.84
C VAL A 24 -3.53 -11.80 -5.94
N SER A 25 -3.24 -12.74 -6.85
CA SER A 25 -4.16 -13.07 -7.94
C SER A 25 -5.42 -13.75 -7.39
N LYS A 26 -6.60 -13.37 -7.89
CA LYS A 26 -7.86 -14.06 -7.56
C LYS A 26 -7.91 -15.51 -8.02
N SER A 27 -7.05 -15.89 -8.96
CA SER A 27 -6.91 -17.27 -9.44
C SER A 27 -5.97 -18.12 -8.57
N ASP A 28 -5.29 -17.52 -7.57
CA ASP A 28 -4.46 -18.25 -6.63
C ASP A 28 -5.36 -19.13 -5.74
N ARG A 29 -5.05 -20.42 -5.66
CA ARG A 29 -5.78 -21.38 -4.82
C ARG A 29 -5.76 -20.98 -3.35
N LEU A 30 -4.72 -20.27 -2.91
CA LEU A 30 -4.54 -19.78 -1.54
C LEU A 30 -5.03 -18.33 -1.35
N TYR A 31 -5.71 -17.75 -2.34
CA TYR A 31 -6.14 -16.34 -2.31
C TYR A 31 -6.89 -15.98 -1.01
N ALA A 32 -7.85 -16.79 -0.60
CA ALA A 32 -8.68 -16.51 0.59
C ALA A 32 -7.83 -16.45 1.86
N MET A 33 -6.91 -17.40 2.05
CA MET A 33 -6.02 -17.44 3.22
C MET A 33 -5.02 -16.29 3.20
N LYS A 34 -4.40 -16.00 2.05
CA LYS A 34 -3.50 -14.86 1.90
C LYS A 34 -4.22 -13.54 2.17
N ALA A 35 -5.44 -13.38 1.67
CA ALA A 35 -6.24 -12.18 1.89
C ALA A 35 -6.59 -11.98 3.37
N GLU A 36 -6.93 -13.04 4.08
CA GLU A 36 -7.21 -12.98 5.53
C GLU A 36 -5.97 -12.62 6.34
N VAL A 37 -4.81 -13.25 6.08
CA VAL A 37 -3.55 -12.90 6.78
C VAL A 37 -3.17 -11.44 6.51
N LEU A 38 -3.28 -10.98 5.25
CA LEU A 38 -3.02 -9.58 4.90
C LEU A 38 -4.01 -8.63 5.61
N ALA A 39 -5.30 -8.99 5.70
CA ALA A 39 -6.29 -8.19 6.40
C ALA A 39 -5.98 -8.05 7.90
N ARG A 40 -5.55 -9.13 8.57
CA ARG A 40 -5.09 -9.09 9.96
C ARG A 40 -3.83 -8.25 10.15
N ALA A 41 -2.95 -8.22 9.14
CA ALA A 41 -1.77 -7.35 9.12
C ALA A 41 -2.09 -5.88 8.73
N GLY A 42 -3.35 -5.55 8.41
CA GLY A 42 -3.73 -4.22 7.94
C GLY A 42 -3.21 -3.86 6.55
N ILE A 43 -2.92 -4.87 5.71
CA ILE A 43 -2.36 -4.71 4.37
C ILE A 43 -3.44 -5.07 3.32
N PRO A 44 -3.70 -4.22 2.31
CA PRO A 44 -4.65 -4.54 1.26
C PRO A 44 -4.11 -5.62 0.32
N THR A 45 -5.01 -6.44 -0.25
CA THR A 45 -4.67 -7.57 -1.15
C THR A 45 -4.05 -7.14 -2.48
N SER A 46 -4.21 -5.88 -2.86
CA SER A 46 -3.46 -5.23 -3.94
C SER A 46 -3.18 -3.78 -3.58
N SER A 47 -1.94 -3.34 -3.79
CA SER A 47 -1.50 -1.97 -3.48
C SER A 47 -0.39 -1.51 -4.41
N VAL A 48 -0.11 -0.21 -4.33
CA VAL A 48 1.09 0.39 -4.91
C VAL A 48 2.08 0.64 -3.78
N PHE A 49 3.16 -0.12 -3.77
CA PHE A 49 4.25 0.00 -2.81
C PHE A 49 5.38 0.87 -3.38
N ALA A 50 6.40 1.14 -2.55
CA ALA A 50 7.58 1.89 -2.93
C ALA A 50 8.84 1.03 -2.81
N LEU A 51 9.73 1.13 -3.80
CA LEU A 51 11.12 0.71 -3.70
C LEU A 51 11.97 1.93 -3.42
N HIS A 52 12.78 1.85 -2.38
CA HIS A 52 13.61 2.95 -1.90
C HIS A 52 15.03 2.83 -2.43
N PHE A 53 15.69 3.97 -2.63
CA PHE A 53 17.13 3.99 -2.88
C PHE A 53 17.95 3.63 -1.63
N ALA A 54 17.42 3.83 -0.42
CA ALA A 54 18.07 3.46 0.82
C ALA A 54 18.10 1.93 1.03
N GLU A 55 18.95 1.45 1.94
CA GLU A 55 18.93 0.06 2.42
C GLU A 55 18.13 0.00 3.74
N PRO A 56 17.22 -0.96 3.93
CA PRO A 56 16.73 -1.92 2.93
C PRO A 56 15.88 -1.25 1.84
N PRO A 57 15.83 -1.80 0.60
CA PRO A 57 15.11 -1.19 -0.52
C PRO A 57 13.59 -1.30 -0.40
N ILE A 58 13.07 -2.03 0.60
CA ILE A 58 11.65 -2.28 0.83
C ILE A 58 11.25 -1.87 2.25
N SER A 59 10.02 -1.38 2.41
CA SER A 59 9.45 -1.09 3.73
C SER A 59 8.98 -2.35 4.43
N ALA A 60 8.77 -2.27 5.75
CA ALA A 60 8.18 -3.35 6.56
C ALA A 60 6.84 -3.84 5.99
N GLN A 61 6.00 -2.93 5.50
CA GLN A 61 4.72 -3.27 4.89
C GLN A 61 4.88 -4.07 3.58
N LEU A 62 5.84 -3.68 2.73
CA LEU A 62 6.12 -4.43 1.50
C LEU A 62 6.75 -5.79 1.81
N LEU A 63 7.65 -5.88 2.81
CA LEU A 63 8.20 -7.15 3.26
C LEU A 63 7.10 -8.11 3.75
N ALA A 64 6.20 -7.64 4.62
CA ALA A 64 5.06 -8.42 5.10
C ALA A 64 4.18 -8.90 3.95
N PHE A 65 3.88 -8.02 2.99
CA PHE A 65 3.11 -8.38 1.79
C PHE A 65 3.81 -9.49 0.99
N LEU A 66 5.11 -9.34 0.72
CA LEU A 66 5.90 -10.29 -0.06
C LEU A 66 6.01 -11.66 0.63
N ARG A 67 6.16 -11.68 1.96
CA ARG A 67 6.16 -12.93 2.75
C ARG A 67 4.85 -13.68 2.56
N VAL A 68 3.71 -13.03 2.81
CA VAL A 68 2.38 -13.64 2.64
C VAL A 68 2.14 -14.07 1.18
N PHE A 69 2.60 -13.26 0.22
CA PHE A 69 2.52 -13.61 -1.20
C PHE A 69 3.22 -14.94 -1.53
N CYS A 70 4.34 -15.24 -0.86
CA CYS A 70 5.14 -16.45 -1.07
C CYS A 70 4.87 -17.59 -0.08
N MET A 71 3.92 -17.44 0.87
CA MET A 71 3.62 -18.48 1.85
C MET A 71 2.97 -19.71 1.21
N THR A 72 3.32 -20.86 1.80
CA THR A 72 2.65 -22.14 1.63
C THR A 72 1.35 -22.21 2.44
N GLU A 73 0.52 -23.22 2.18
CA GLU A 73 -0.73 -23.43 2.92
C GLU A 73 -0.48 -23.63 4.43
N ASP A 74 0.56 -24.37 4.80
CA ASP A 74 0.87 -24.67 6.21
C ASP A 74 1.41 -23.44 6.94
N GLU A 75 2.25 -22.63 6.28
CA GLU A 75 2.67 -21.34 6.81
C GLU A 75 1.46 -20.42 7.02
N LEU A 76 0.53 -20.35 6.06
CA LEU A 76 -0.69 -19.55 6.22
C LEU A 76 -1.56 -20.05 7.38
N LYS A 77 -1.74 -21.37 7.55
CA LYS A 77 -2.47 -21.93 8.70
C LYS A 77 -1.85 -21.49 10.02
N ALA A 78 -0.53 -21.49 10.14
CA ALA A 78 0.16 -21.03 11.35
C ALA A 78 -0.04 -19.54 11.66
N HIS A 79 -0.34 -18.70 10.66
CA HIS A 79 -0.66 -17.28 10.84
C HIS A 79 -2.16 -17.02 11.07
N LEU A 80 -3.01 -18.03 10.87
CA LEU A 80 -4.46 -17.93 11.02
C LEU A 80 -4.97 -18.60 12.29
N LEU A 81 -4.31 -19.67 12.72
CA LEU A 81 -4.74 -20.59 13.78
C LEU A 81 -3.65 -20.73 14.86
N GLY A 82 -4.08 -20.92 16.11
CA GLY A 82 -3.21 -21.13 17.26
C GLY A 82 -2.93 -19.85 18.06
N ASP A 83 -2.45 -20.03 19.28
CA ASP A 83 -2.28 -18.93 20.25
C ASP A 83 -1.25 -17.90 19.79
N ASN A 84 -0.21 -18.33 19.07
CA ASN A 84 0.87 -17.46 18.57
C ASN A 84 0.56 -16.85 17.19
N ALA A 85 -0.66 -16.96 16.66
CA ALA A 85 -1.00 -16.46 15.33
C ALA A 85 -0.87 -14.93 15.24
N ILE A 86 -1.21 -14.23 16.32
CA ILE A 86 -1.14 -12.76 16.39
C ILE A 86 0.33 -12.30 16.35
N ASP A 87 1.21 -12.90 17.14
CA ASP A 87 2.63 -12.56 17.19
C ASP A 87 3.31 -12.81 15.84
N ARG A 88 2.93 -13.89 15.16
CA ARG A 88 3.40 -14.19 13.80
C ARG A 88 2.96 -13.12 12.80
N VAL A 89 1.71 -12.64 12.88
CA VAL A 89 1.23 -11.54 12.04
C VAL A 89 1.99 -10.24 12.35
N PHE A 90 2.25 -9.95 13.62
CA PHE A 90 2.98 -8.76 14.05
C PHE A 90 4.43 -8.73 13.54
N THR A 91 5.08 -9.89 13.51
CA THR A 91 6.48 -10.02 13.07
C THR A 91 6.66 -10.09 11.55
N LEU A 92 5.58 -10.14 10.75
CA LEU A 92 5.67 -10.22 9.29
C LEU A 92 6.46 -9.07 8.66
N GLY A 93 6.44 -7.88 9.24
CA GLY A 93 7.20 -6.73 8.75
C GLY A 93 8.65 -6.66 9.21
N ASN A 94 9.09 -7.56 10.11
CA ASN A 94 10.41 -7.51 10.73
C ASN A 94 11.41 -8.45 10.01
N SER A 95 12.50 -7.89 9.48
CA SER A 95 13.56 -8.63 8.79
C SER A 95 14.29 -9.64 9.66
N GLU A 96 14.30 -9.48 10.98
CA GLU A 96 15.00 -10.37 11.92
C GLU A 96 14.26 -11.70 12.13
N TYR A 97 12.94 -11.71 11.90
CA TYR A 97 12.07 -12.87 12.13
C TYR A 97 11.46 -13.33 10.81
N PRO A 98 12.20 -14.12 10.00
CA PRO A 98 11.65 -14.68 8.77
C PRO A 98 10.63 -15.77 9.05
N VAL A 99 9.65 -15.93 8.15
CA VAL A 99 8.63 -16.99 8.23
C VAL A 99 9.28 -18.36 8.10
N SER A 100 10.12 -18.51 7.07
CA SER A 100 10.99 -19.65 6.82
C SER A 100 12.12 -19.21 5.89
N TRP A 101 13.24 -19.94 5.87
CA TRP A 101 14.33 -19.63 4.94
C TRP A 101 13.89 -19.78 3.47
N ASP A 102 13.07 -20.78 3.18
CA ASP A 102 12.50 -21.02 1.84
C ASP A 102 11.56 -19.88 1.41
N ASN A 103 10.73 -19.36 2.32
CA ASN A 103 9.87 -18.21 2.05
C ASN A 103 10.69 -16.96 1.67
N GLU A 104 11.78 -16.69 2.40
CA GLU A 104 12.69 -15.58 2.08
C GLU A 104 13.36 -15.78 0.71
N VAL A 105 13.86 -16.99 0.40
CA VAL A 105 14.45 -17.26 -0.92
C VAL A 105 13.43 -16.99 -2.04
N LYS A 106 12.18 -17.45 -1.88
CA LYS A 106 11.11 -17.25 -2.85
C LYS A 106 10.77 -15.76 -3.03
N LEU A 107 10.62 -15.01 -1.94
CA LEU A 107 10.22 -13.61 -2.01
C LEU A 107 11.30 -12.72 -2.61
N TRP A 108 12.58 -12.98 -2.28
CA TRP A 108 13.69 -12.21 -2.85
C TRP A 108 13.93 -12.55 -4.32
N THR A 109 13.75 -13.82 -4.71
CA THR A 109 13.73 -14.23 -6.12
C THR A 109 12.64 -13.49 -6.90
N PHE A 110 11.41 -13.48 -6.36
CA PHE A 110 10.30 -12.76 -6.97
C PHE A 110 10.59 -11.26 -7.14
N LEU A 111 11.14 -10.61 -6.11
CA LEU A 111 11.45 -9.19 -6.16
C LEU A 111 12.55 -8.88 -7.20
N GLU A 112 13.59 -9.70 -7.26
CA GLU A 112 14.66 -9.60 -8.26
C GLU A 112 14.12 -9.71 -9.69
N ASP A 113 13.29 -10.72 -9.97
CA ASP A 113 12.69 -10.93 -11.27
C ASP A 113 11.75 -9.79 -11.65
N ARG A 114 10.94 -9.32 -10.69
CA ARG A 114 9.97 -8.26 -10.90
C ARG A 114 10.65 -6.92 -11.16
N ALA A 115 11.68 -6.57 -10.40
CA ALA A 115 12.44 -5.34 -10.61
C ALA A 115 13.22 -5.39 -11.95
N SER A 116 13.78 -6.55 -12.29
CA SER A 116 14.43 -6.78 -13.59
C SER A 116 13.45 -6.63 -14.76
N LEU A 117 12.22 -7.14 -14.61
CA LEU A 117 11.17 -6.99 -15.61
C LEU A 117 10.76 -5.52 -15.79
N LEU A 118 10.61 -4.76 -14.70
CA LEU A 118 10.32 -3.34 -14.77
C LEU A 118 11.44 -2.56 -15.47
N LEU A 119 12.71 -2.92 -15.23
CA LEU A 119 13.85 -2.28 -15.87
C LEU A 119 13.82 -2.48 -17.41
N LYS A 120 13.41 -3.67 -17.86
CA LYS A 120 13.26 -3.99 -19.30
C LYS A 120 12.14 -3.23 -20.00
N THR A 121 11.25 -2.55 -19.27
CA THR A 121 10.19 -1.72 -19.88
C THR A 121 10.68 -0.33 -20.32
N TYR A 122 11.87 0.09 -19.87
CA TYR A 122 12.47 1.35 -20.29
C TYR A 122 13.07 1.22 -21.69
N LYS A 123 12.91 2.28 -22.49
CA LYS A 123 13.46 2.35 -23.86
C LYS A 123 14.98 2.54 -23.90
N THR A 124 15.57 3.00 -22.79
CA THR A 124 17.00 3.29 -22.68
C THR A 124 17.59 2.64 -21.45
N THR A 125 18.88 2.34 -21.50
CA THR A 125 19.65 1.83 -20.36
C THR A 125 20.16 2.99 -19.47
N SER A 126 20.63 2.65 -18.26
CA SER A 126 21.24 3.63 -17.37
C SER A 126 22.54 4.19 -17.94
N GLU A 127 23.30 3.38 -18.67
CA GLU A 127 24.55 3.77 -19.35
C GLU A 127 24.29 4.75 -20.49
N GLU A 128 23.25 4.52 -21.30
CA GLU A 128 22.82 5.43 -22.36
C GLU A 128 22.41 6.79 -21.78
N ASP A 129 21.64 6.79 -20.68
CA ASP A 129 21.21 8.01 -20.02
C ASP A 129 22.36 8.80 -19.40
N LYS A 130 23.33 8.11 -18.80
CA LYS A 130 24.59 8.74 -18.35
C LYS A 130 25.36 9.34 -19.52
N SER A 131 25.33 8.70 -20.69
CA SER A 131 26.00 9.18 -21.91
C SER A 131 25.29 10.41 -22.48
N PHE A 132 23.95 10.41 -22.54
CA PHE A 132 23.18 11.60 -22.92
C PHE A 132 23.46 12.78 -22.00
N LEU A 133 23.55 12.56 -20.69
CA LEU A 133 23.83 13.65 -19.73
C LEU A 133 25.22 14.28 -19.87
N LYS A 134 26.20 13.54 -20.42
CA LYS A 134 27.55 14.05 -20.72
C LYS A 134 27.57 14.97 -21.95
N SER A 135 26.60 14.85 -22.85
CA SER A 135 26.47 15.76 -24.00
C SER A 135 26.13 17.19 -23.56
N GLN A 136 26.76 18.19 -24.18
CA GLN A 136 26.68 19.59 -23.75
C GLN A 136 25.42 20.33 -24.26
N ASP A 137 24.70 19.79 -25.25
CA ASP A 137 23.62 20.52 -25.95
C ASP A 137 22.20 20.33 -25.36
N LEU A 138 22.08 19.87 -24.11
CA LEU A 138 20.78 19.62 -23.49
C LEU A 138 20.23 20.85 -22.77
N SER A 139 19.00 21.23 -23.13
CA SER A 139 18.22 22.19 -22.34
C SER A 139 18.03 21.70 -20.90
N VAL A 140 17.81 22.62 -19.96
CA VAL A 140 17.59 22.29 -18.54
C VAL A 140 16.43 21.30 -18.36
N ARG A 141 15.33 21.50 -19.09
CA ARG A 141 14.15 20.62 -19.03
C ARG A 141 14.46 19.21 -19.55
N ALA A 142 15.18 19.10 -20.67
CA ALA A 142 15.60 17.81 -21.22
C ALA A 142 16.54 17.08 -20.24
N ARG A 143 17.51 17.80 -19.65
CA ARG A 143 18.42 17.27 -18.64
C ARG A 143 17.66 16.76 -17.41
N MET A 144 16.64 17.47 -16.94
CA MET A 144 15.80 17.03 -15.81
C MET A 144 15.03 15.75 -16.15
N ALA A 145 14.43 15.66 -17.34
CA ALA A 145 13.71 14.46 -17.77
C ALA A 145 14.63 13.23 -17.85
N ILE A 146 15.85 13.39 -18.37
CA ILE A 146 16.85 12.31 -18.42
C ILE A 146 17.29 11.90 -17.02
N LYS A 147 17.55 12.87 -16.13
CA LYS A 147 17.89 12.58 -14.72
C LYS A 147 16.78 11.83 -13.99
N LEU A 148 15.52 12.17 -14.23
CA LEU A 148 14.37 11.51 -13.60
C LEU A 148 14.33 10.02 -14.00
N ARG A 149 14.30 9.73 -15.31
CA ARG A 149 14.25 8.34 -15.80
C ARG A 149 15.52 7.55 -15.48
N LEU A 150 16.67 8.21 -15.34
CA LEU A 150 17.90 7.57 -14.88
C LEU A 150 17.77 7.18 -13.41
N GLY A 151 17.32 8.10 -12.56
CA GLY A 151 17.13 7.84 -11.13
C GLY A 151 16.15 6.69 -10.87
N GLU A 152 15.07 6.60 -11.65
CA GLU A 152 14.12 5.48 -11.55
C GLU A 152 14.80 4.13 -11.86
N LYS A 153 15.63 4.07 -12.92
CA LYS A 153 16.40 2.87 -13.26
C LYS A 153 17.44 2.52 -12.21
N GLU A 154 18.17 3.50 -11.68
CA GLU A 154 19.18 3.28 -10.64
C GLU A 154 18.56 2.68 -9.36
N ILE A 155 17.35 3.10 -8.99
CA ILE A 155 16.62 2.50 -7.86
C ILE A 155 16.24 1.04 -8.16
N LEU A 156 15.75 0.75 -9.36
CA LEU A 156 15.41 -0.62 -9.77
C LEU A 156 16.64 -1.52 -9.82
N GLU A 157 17.75 -1.07 -10.42
CA GLU A 157 19.02 -1.80 -10.46
C GLU A 157 19.56 -2.08 -9.06
N LYS A 158 19.46 -1.11 -8.15
CA LYS A 158 19.84 -1.30 -6.75
C LYS A 158 18.95 -2.34 -6.07
N ALA A 159 17.64 -2.29 -6.28
CA ALA A 159 16.70 -3.27 -5.75
C ALA A 159 17.01 -4.69 -6.28
N VAL A 160 17.36 -4.85 -7.56
CA VAL A 160 17.79 -6.14 -8.14
C VAL A 160 19.05 -6.67 -7.44
N LYS A 161 20.07 -5.82 -7.26
CA LYS A 161 21.32 -6.22 -6.59
C LYS A 161 21.10 -6.60 -5.14
N SER A 162 20.34 -5.81 -4.39
CA SER A 162 20.02 -6.07 -2.99
C SER A 162 19.17 -7.35 -2.84
N ALA A 163 18.17 -7.56 -3.71
CA ALA A 163 17.39 -8.78 -3.73
C ALA A 163 18.24 -10.04 -4.03
N ALA A 164 19.15 -9.96 -5.01
CA ALA A 164 20.05 -11.06 -5.32
C ALA A 164 20.98 -11.40 -4.15
N ALA A 165 21.50 -10.39 -3.44
CA ALA A 165 22.33 -10.57 -2.25
C ALA A 165 21.56 -11.22 -1.09
N ASN A 166 20.33 -10.77 -0.82
CA ASN A 166 19.46 -11.35 0.21
C ASN A 166 19.07 -12.79 -0.15
N ARG A 167 18.70 -13.06 -1.41
CA ARG A 167 18.40 -14.40 -1.90
C ARG A 167 19.55 -15.37 -1.63
N GLU A 168 20.78 -14.95 -1.93
CA GLU A 168 21.98 -15.77 -1.68
C GLU A 168 22.24 -15.98 -0.19
N TYR A 169 22.07 -14.93 0.63
CA TYR A 169 22.18 -15.03 2.08
C TYR A 169 21.21 -16.08 2.67
N TYR A 170 19.93 -16.01 2.31
CA TYR A 170 18.92 -16.93 2.84
C TYR A 170 19.05 -18.34 2.25
N ARG A 171 19.49 -18.48 1.00
CA ARG A 171 19.81 -19.77 0.39
C ARG A 171 20.90 -20.48 1.19
N ARG A 172 21.98 -19.78 1.52
CA ARG A 172 23.06 -20.34 2.34
C ARG A 172 22.58 -20.79 3.72
N ARG A 173 21.77 -19.96 4.41
CA ARG A 173 21.18 -20.31 5.71
C ARG A 173 20.31 -21.56 5.65
N MET A 174 19.56 -21.73 4.56
CA MET A 174 18.74 -22.90 4.30
C MET A 174 19.59 -24.16 4.11
N GLU A 175 20.66 -24.07 3.30
CA GLU A 175 21.59 -25.19 3.03
C GLU A 175 22.38 -25.60 4.28
N GLU A 176 22.76 -24.64 5.13
CA GLU A 176 23.42 -24.88 6.41
C GLU A 176 22.47 -25.46 7.48
N GLY A 177 21.16 -25.51 7.23
CA GLY A 177 20.18 -25.95 8.21
C GLY A 177 20.13 -25.07 9.46
N ALA A 178 20.40 -23.76 9.31
CA ALA A 178 20.46 -22.83 10.44
C ALA A 178 19.11 -22.76 11.18
N PRO A 179 19.09 -22.66 12.52
CA PRO A 179 17.85 -22.51 13.27
C PRO A 179 17.19 -21.17 12.95
N LEU A 180 15.86 -21.17 12.83
CA LEU A 180 15.06 -19.96 12.62
C LEU A 180 15.06 -19.09 13.89
N PRO A 181 15.30 -17.76 13.77
CA PRO A 181 15.11 -16.83 14.88
C PRO A 181 13.66 -16.86 15.37
N LYS A 182 13.47 -16.88 16.69
CA LYS A 182 12.14 -16.85 17.32
C LYS A 182 11.96 -15.52 18.03
N HIS A 183 10.79 -14.92 17.85
CA HIS A 183 10.36 -13.79 18.66
C HIS A 183 9.86 -14.33 20.00
N GLU A 184 10.64 -14.17 21.07
CA GLU A 184 10.18 -14.43 22.43
C GLU A 184 9.56 -13.13 22.95
N GLU A 185 8.24 -13.10 23.13
CA GLU A 185 7.64 -12.09 23.99
C GLU A 185 8.16 -12.34 25.40
N SER A 186 8.76 -11.33 26.02
CA SER A 186 9.06 -11.38 27.44
C SER A 186 7.74 -11.60 28.17
N ASP A 187 7.64 -12.76 28.81
CA ASP A 187 6.48 -13.26 29.53
C ASP A 187 5.78 -12.15 30.33
N PRO A 188 4.51 -11.80 30.06
CA PRO A 188 3.74 -10.95 30.96
C PRO A 188 3.44 -11.64 32.30
N GLY A 189 3.88 -12.89 32.51
CA GLY A 189 3.72 -13.73 33.69
C GLY A 189 4.43 -13.30 34.99
N LEU A 190 4.77 -12.02 35.19
CA LEU A 190 5.16 -11.50 36.50
C LEU A 190 4.01 -10.81 37.24
N LEU A 191 2.78 -11.32 37.11
CA LEU A 191 1.61 -10.86 37.87
C LEU A 191 0.69 -11.99 38.39
N GLU A 192 1.19 -13.22 38.57
CA GLU A 192 0.50 -14.21 39.39
C GLU A 192 1.42 -14.81 40.46
N GLY A 193 1.47 -14.12 41.60
CA GLY A 193 1.96 -14.63 42.87
C GLY A 193 1.13 -14.02 43.98
N GLY A 194 0.10 -14.74 44.42
CA GLY A 194 -0.85 -14.29 45.43
C GLY A 194 -0.22 -13.91 46.76
N GLY A 195 -0.64 -12.75 47.28
CA GLY A 195 -0.37 -12.28 48.63
C GLY A 195 -1.14 -10.99 48.84
N ALA A 196 -2.16 -11.04 49.70
CA ALA A 196 -3.02 -9.91 50.02
C ALA A 196 -2.22 -8.69 50.48
N ASP A 197 -2.08 -7.67 49.64
CA ASP A 197 -2.20 -6.29 50.08
C ASP A 197 -2.45 -5.36 48.88
N SER A 198 -3.55 -4.63 48.96
CA SER A 198 -4.04 -3.71 47.96
C SER A 198 -3.15 -2.47 47.83
N ARG A 199 -2.23 -2.43 46.85
CA ARG A 199 -1.68 -1.17 46.33
C ARG A 199 -1.47 -1.23 44.82
N LEU A 200 -2.52 -0.81 44.10
CA LEU A 200 -2.44 -0.43 42.69
C LEU A 200 -1.38 0.67 42.49
N PRO A 201 -0.71 0.73 41.31
CA PRO A 201 0.20 1.82 40.95
C PRO A 201 -0.48 3.19 41.06
N LEU A 202 0.23 4.16 41.64
CA LEU A 202 -0.24 5.49 42.05
C LEU A 202 -0.63 6.47 40.91
N VAL A 203 -1.04 5.99 39.74
CA VAL A 203 -1.38 6.88 38.59
C VAL A 203 -2.86 6.77 38.15
N LEU A 204 -3.66 5.90 38.77
CA LEU A 204 -5.11 5.83 38.55
C LEU A 204 -5.90 5.93 39.87
N ARG A 205 -5.50 6.85 40.76
CA ARG A 205 -6.24 7.13 42.00
C ARG A 205 -6.76 8.56 42.12
N SER A 206 -6.61 9.38 41.08
CA SER A 206 -7.11 10.76 41.09
C SER A 206 -8.37 10.97 40.25
N LEU A 207 -9.10 9.92 39.86
CA LEU A 207 -10.35 10.07 39.12
C LEU A 207 -11.49 9.15 39.58
N GLU A 208 -11.55 8.79 40.87
CA GLU A 208 -12.68 7.99 41.40
C GLU A 208 -13.37 8.58 42.63
N GLU A 209 -12.99 9.78 43.10
CA GLU A 209 -13.67 10.46 44.23
C GLU A 209 -14.20 11.87 43.90
N ALA A 210 -14.42 12.19 42.62
CA ALA A 210 -15.00 13.48 42.20
C ALA A 210 -16.12 13.37 41.13
N GLY A 211 -16.68 12.17 40.87
CA GLY A 211 -17.63 11.97 39.78
C GLY A 211 -19.04 11.47 40.16
N VAL A 212 -19.25 11.02 41.39
CA VAL A 212 -20.52 10.35 41.77
C VAL A 212 -21.50 11.31 42.46
N GLN A 213 -21.12 12.56 42.71
CA GLN A 213 -22.00 13.58 43.29
C GLN A 213 -22.48 14.65 42.30
N GLU A 214 -21.97 14.66 41.06
CA GLU A 214 -22.36 15.64 40.04
C GLU A 214 -23.35 15.06 38.99
N ALA A 215 -23.54 13.74 38.96
CA ALA A 215 -24.53 13.08 38.10
C ALA A 215 -25.98 13.16 38.64
N LEU A 216 -26.17 13.39 39.95
CA LEU A 216 -27.50 13.55 40.55
C LEU A 216 -28.02 15.00 40.48
N ALA A 217 -27.16 15.99 40.26
CA ALA A 217 -27.56 17.40 40.16
C ALA A 217 -28.07 17.81 38.76
N LEU A 218 -27.66 17.11 37.69
CA LEU A 218 -28.12 17.43 36.32
C LEU A 218 -29.49 16.85 35.96
N SER A 219 -29.93 15.80 36.64
CA SER A 219 -31.26 15.19 36.45
C SER A 219 -32.40 16.02 37.07
N GLU A 220 -32.13 16.77 38.15
CA GLU A 220 -33.13 17.64 38.78
C GLU A 220 -33.31 18.99 38.06
N VAL A 221 -32.28 19.50 37.38
CA VAL A 221 -32.38 20.78 36.63
C VAL A 221 -33.19 20.61 35.33
N VAL A 222 -33.08 19.47 34.65
CA VAL A 222 -33.83 19.19 33.41
C VAL A 222 -35.33 18.96 33.68
N SER A 223 -35.68 18.49 34.87
CA SER A 223 -37.08 18.26 35.27
C SER A 223 -37.80 19.55 35.70
N ARG A 224 -37.06 20.60 36.07
CA ARG A 224 -37.63 21.89 36.50
C ARG A 224 -37.80 22.91 35.36
N ALA A 225 -37.14 22.71 34.22
CA ALA A 225 -37.28 23.57 33.03
C ALA A 225 -38.48 23.20 32.12
N LYS A 226 -39.25 22.16 32.45
CA LYS A 226 -40.43 21.71 31.67
C LYS A 226 -41.80 22.04 32.28
N ALA A 227 -41.86 22.82 33.37
CA ALA A 227 -43.10 23.10 34.10
C ALA A 227 -43.51 24.59 34.21
N ALA A 228 -42.77 25.51 33.60
CA ALA A 228 -43.19 26.90 33.37
C ALA A 228 -42.57 27.27 32.02
N GLU A 229 -43.30 27.38 30.92
CA GLU A 229 -44.21 28.48 30.68
C GLU A 229 -45.05 28.13 29.45
N ASN A 230 -46.28 27.65 29.68
CA ASN A 230 -47.35 27.80 28.72
C ASN A 230 -47.86 29.24 28.88
N GLY A 231 -47.70 30.11 27.89
CA GLY A 231 -48.44 31.37 27.84
C GLY A 231 -47.90 32.46 26.91
N LEU A 232 -48.65 32.70 25.82
CA LEU A 232 -48.84 34.01 25.14
C LEU A 232 -47.71 34.47 24.19
N VAL A 233 -47.86 34.37 22.86
CA VAL A 233 -48.65 35.20 21.90
C VAL A 233 -47.83 36.34 21.26
N ASN A 234 -47.76 36.25 19.93
CA ASN A 234 -47.63 37.29 18.89
C ASN A 234 -46.23 37.85 18.50
N GLY A 235 -45.99 37.91 17.19
CA GLY A 235 -44.91 38.73 16.61
C GLY A 235 -44.32 38.17 15.31
N GLN A 236 -44.93 38.54 14.18
CA GLN A 236 -44.55 38.24 12.79
C GLN A 236 -43.04 38.38 12.48
N ASN A 237 -42.52 37.52 11.57
CA ASN A 237 -42.04 37.95 10.23
C ASN A 237 -41.53 36.78 9.38
N SER A 238 -42.30 36.47 8.33
CA SER A 238 -41.87 36.26 6.92
C SER A 238 -40.84 35.18 6.55
N ILE A 239 -41.33 33.94 6.36
CA ILE A 239 -41.37 33.09 5.11
C ILE A 239 -40.39 33.50 3.96
N PRO A 240 -39.88 32.58 3.09
CA PRO A 240 -39.39 31.21 3.27
C PRO A 240 -38.15 30.86 2.42
N ASN A 241 -37.63 29.64 2.64
CA ASN A 241 -36.87 28.87 1.67
C ASN A 241 -37.82 28.26 0.62
N GLY A 242 -37.52 28.40 -0.68
CA GLY A 242 -38.36 27.92 -1.78
C GLY A 242 -37.67 26.90 -2.67
N THR A 243 -37.91 25.62 -2.40
CA THR A 243 -37.78 24.54 -3.40
C THR A 243 -39.10 24.42 -4.13
N ARG A 244 -39.12 24.46 -5.48
CA ARG A 244 -40.23 23.87 -6.25
C ARG A 244 -39.81 23.37 -7.63
N LEU A 245 -40.15 22.10 -7.83
CA LEU A 245 -40.21 21.30 -9.06
C LEU A 245 -41.40 21.68 -9.96
N ALA A 246 -41.22 21.63 -11.28
CA ALA A 246 -42.14 21.15 -12.33
C ALA A 246 -41.37 21.11 -13.68
N LYS A 247 -41.18 19.96 -14.37
CA LYS A 247 -42.01 19.35 -15.46
C LYS A 247 -42.34 20.35 -16.60
N GLU A 248 -42.26 20.08 -17.91
CA GLU A 248 -42.15 18.91 -18.80
C GLU A 248 -41.95 19.49 -20.24
N SER A 249 -41.12 18.94 -21.15
CA SER A 249 -41.47 18.32 -22.47
C SER A 249 -40.26 18.48 -23.41
N LEU A 250 -39.66 17.40 -23.95
CA LEU A 250 -39.80 16.82 -25.31
C LEU A 250 -39.52 17.79 -26.48
N ASP A 251 -38.33 17.69 -27.12
CA ASP A 251 -38.14 17.17 -28.49
C ASP A 251 -36.71 17.41 -29.02
N GLU A 252 -36.07 16.31 -29.40
CA GLU A 252 -35.30 16.03 -30.61
C GLU A 252 -34.78 17.20 -31.49
N GLU A 253 -33.45 17.39 -31.56
CA GLU A 253 -32.74 17.60 -32.85
C GLU A 253 -31.20 17.61 -32.73
N GLU A 254 -30.56 16.81 -33.58
CA GLU A 254 -29.30 17.09 -34.28
C GLU A 254 -27.97 17.26 -33.48
N ARG A 255 -27.15 16.18 -33.43
CA ARG A 255 -25.88 16.05 -34.20
C ARG A 255 -24.95 14.98 -33.63
N GLU A 256 -25.24 13.75 -34.03
CA GLU A 256 -24.21 12.75 -34.30
C GLU A 256 -23.37 13.18 -35.53
N ARG A 257 -22.04 13.26 -35.38
CA ARG A 257 -21.12 12.98 -36.47
C ARG A 257 -19.70 12.71 -35.95
N ALA A 258 -19.26 11.46 -36.11
CA ALA A 258 -17.97 11.02 -36.66
C ALA A 258 -17.34 9.84 -35.89
N THR A 259 -17.86 8.62 -36.12
CA THR A 259 -17.04 7.40 -36.15
C THR A 259 -17.49 6.59 -37.37
N ALA A 260 -16.58 6.41 -38.33
CA ALA A 260 -15.87 5.17 -38.59
C ALA A 260 -16.65 4.27 -39.56
N ASP A 261 -16.39 4.52 -40.84
CA ASP A 261 -16.83 3.71 -41.97
C ASP A 261 -16.02 2.40 -41.98
N ALA A 262 -16.73 1.28 -41.99
CA ALA A 262 -16.18 -0.06 -42.17
C ALA A 262 -16.99 -0.75 -43.26
N ARG A 263 -16.35 -1.10 -44.38
CA ARG A 263 -16.82 -2.21 -45.21
C ARG A 263 -15.67 -2.93 -45.93
N GLU A 264 -15.61 -4.20 -45.62
CA GLU A 264 -14.73 -5.27 -46.12
C GLU A 264 -15.04 -5.69 -47.59
N PRO A 265 -14.23 -6.57 -48.20
CA PRO A 265 -13.93 -6.63 -49.63
C PRO A 265 -14.72 -7.71 -50.40
N PRO A 266 -14.44 -7.90 -51.71
CA PRO A 266 -14.68 -9.18 -52.36
C PRO A 266 -13.41 -9.82 -52.96
N SER A 267 -13.52 -11.13 -53.14
CA SER A 267 -12.54 -12.15 -53.48
C SER A 267 -12.38 -12.47 -54.97
N GLU A 268 -11.19 -12.98 -55.30
CA GLU A 268 -10.82 -13.99 -56.34
C GLU A 268 -11.05 -13.76 -57.85
N SER A 269 -9.94 -13.84 -58.60
CA SER A 269 -9.84 -14.68 -59.81
C SER A 269 -8.38 -15.08 -60.07
N ALA A 270 -8.20 -16.21 -60.74
CA ALA A 270 -7.04 -17.10 -60.74
C ALA A 270 -6.14 -16.99 -62.00
N GLY A 271 -4.95 -17.62 -61.93
CA GLY A 271 -4.04 -17.93 -63.05
C GLY A 271 -3.14 -16.75 -63.45
N GLU A 272 -1.84 -16.87 -63.72
CA GLU A 272 -1.12 -17.90 -64.45
C GLU A 272 0.40 -17.75 -64.24
N ALA A 273 1.14 -18.81 -64.55
CA ALA A 273 2.51 -19.08 -64.13
C ALA A 273 3.62 -18.44 -65.00
N ALA A 274 4.84 -18.59 -64.47
CA ALA A 274 6.12 -18.81 -65.18
C ALA A 274 6.98 -17.58 -65.59
N GLU A 275 8.08 -17.42 -64.86
CA GLU A 275 9.42 -17.09 -65.39
C GLU A 275 9.74 -17.95 -66.64
N PRO A 276 10.49 -17.44 -67.65
CA PRO A 276 11.94 -17.32 -67.47
C PRO A 276 12.68 -16.20 -68.25
N LEU A 277 13.94 -16.03 -67.84
CA LEU A 277 15.10 -15.31 -68.42
C LEU A 277 15.18 -13.79 -68.21
#